data_AF-A0A3B0V8T1-F1
#
_entry.id   AF-A0A3B0V8T1-F1
#
_cell.length_a   1.000
_cell.length_b   1.000
_cell.length_c   1.000
_cell.angle_alpha   90.00
_cell.angle_beta   90.00
_cell.angle_gamma   90.00
#
_symmetry.space_group_name_H-M   'P 1'
#
loop_
_entity.id
_entity.type
_entity.pdbx_description
1 polymer ?
#
loop_
_entity_poly.entity_id
_entity_poly.type
_entity_poly.pdbx_seq_one_letter_code
_entity_poly.pdbx_strand_id
1 'polypeptide(L)'
;MGIPVFHVVSLGALLLSVGFILFSAVSGTGKTNISLAIELTVLVVYLIYTYLIVEQWHGTVVLAWTAEWVYGSLLSLFSFIYLKSNRWKKALV
;
A
#
# COMPACT_ATOMS: atom_id res chain seq x y z
N MET A 1 -10.17 -24.50 -10.82
CA MET A 1 -10.74 -23.13 -10.82
C MET A 1 -9.93 -22.17 -9.93
N GLY A 2 -8.60 -22.06 -10.13
CA GLY A 2 -7.72 -21.18 -9.30
C GLY A 2 -6.59 -20.49 -10.07
N ILE A 3 -6.46 -20.79 -11.36
CA ILE A 3 -5.46 -20.24 -12.28
C ILE A 3 -5.51 -18.69 -12.41
N PRO A 4 -6.68 -18.03 -12.39
CA PRO A 4 -6.71 -16.56 -12.48
C PRO A 4 -6.25 -15.87 -11.19
N VAL A 5 -6.52 -16.45 -10.01
CA VAL A 5 -6.11 -15.88 -8.71
C VAL A 5 -4.58 -15.83 -8.60
N PHE A 6 -3.89 -16.88 -9.03
CA PHE A 6 -2.44 -17.00 -8.87
C PHE A 6 -1.65 -15.89 -9.60
N HIS A 7 -2.11 -15.48 -10.78
CA HIS A 7 -1.50 -14.37 -11.52
C HIS A 7 -1.76 -13.03 -10.83
N VAL A 8 -2.98 -12.81 -10.32
CA VAL A 8 -3.33 -11.60 -9.59
C VAL A 8 -2.49 -11.48 -8.31
N VAL A 9 -2.32 -12.58 -7.58
CA VAL A 9 -1.47 -12.66 -6.38
C VAL A 9 -0.02 -12.32 -6.69
N SER A 10 0.52 -12.95 -7.73
CA SER A 10 1.94 -12.81 -8.07
C SER A 10 2.30 -11.38 -8.48
N LEU A 11 1.45 -10.74 -9.29
CA LEU A 11 1.59 -9.33 -9.64
C LEU A 11 1.39 -8.40 -8.43
N GLY A 12 0.44 -8.72 -7.56
CA GLY A 12 0.18 -7.98 -6.32
C GLY A 12 1.39 -8.02 -5.37
N ALA A 13 2.00 -9.19 -5.17
CA ALA A 13 3.17 -9.37 -4.32
C ALA A 13 4.40 -8.57 -4.81
N LEU A 14 4.60 -8.46 -6.13
CA LEU A 14 5.65 -7.62 -6.70
C LEU A 14 5.43 -6.13 -6.40
N LEU A 15 4.19 -5.64 -6.60
CA LEU A 15 3.81 -4.27 -6.26
C LEU A 15 3.97 -4.00 -4.75
N LEU A 16 3.55 -4.95 -3.92
CA LEU A 16 3.66 -4.87 -2.46
C LEU A 16 5.12 -4.78 -2.03
N SER A 17 6.01 -5.55 -2.66
CA SER A 17 7.44 -5.54 -2.37
C SER A 17 8.05 -4.15 -2.61
N VAL A 18 7.70 -3.50 -3.73
CA VAL A 18 8.15 -2.12 -4.02
C VAL A 18 7.62 -1.14 -2.98
N GLY A 19 6.32 -1.25 -2.64
CA GLY A 19 5.69 -0.41 -1.61
C GLY A 19 6.36 -0.57 -0.24
N PHE A 20 6.68 -1.80 0.17
CA PHE A 20 7.35 -2.10 1.44
C PHE A 20 8.78 -1.59 1.50
N ILE A 21 9.53 -1.65 0.39
CA ILE A 21 10.89 -1.10 0.32
C ILE A 21 10.86 0.42 0.49
N LEU A 22 9.95 1.10 -0.22
CA LEU A 22 9.77 2.56 -0.10
C LEU A 22 9.30 2.94 1.31
N PHE A 23 8.35 2.20 1.87
CA PHE A 23 7.87 2.43 3.23
C PHE A 23 8.99 2.24 4.27
N SER A 24 9.80 1.20 4.12
CA SER A 24 10.96 0.96 4.97
C SER A 24 12.00 2.08 4.84
N ALA A 25 12.18 2.65 3.64
CA ALA A 25 13.02 3.83 3.43
C ALA A 25 12.45 5.08 4.12
N VAL A 26 11.13 5.30 4.08
CA VAL A 26 10.46 6.39 4.80
C VAL A 26 10.59 6.24 6.31
N SER A 27 10.37 5.02 6.83
CA SER A 27 10.58 4.66 8.23
C SER A 27 12.03 4.89 8.67
N GLY A 28 12.99 4.57 7.80
CA GLY A 28 14.42 4.82 8.01
C GLY A 28 14.82 6.30 8.10
N THR A 29 13.97 7.25 7.68
CA THR A 29 14.24 8.70 7.82
C THR A 29 14.11 9.23 9.26
N GLY A 30 13.78 8.38 10.23
CA GLY A 30 13.67 8.74 11.66
C GLY A 30 12.41 9.54 12.01
N LYS A 31 11.51 9.79 11.03
CA LYS A 31 10.21 10.43 11.25
C LYS A 31 9.09 9.40 11.33
N THR A 32 9.11 8.59 12.39
CA THR A 32 8.14 7.52 12.67
C THR A 32 6.69 8.00 12.60
N ASN A 33 6.41 9.22 13.07
CA ASN A 33 5.07 9.82 13.03
C ASN A 33 4.50 9.92 11.60
N ILE A 34 5.34 10.19 10.60
CA ILE A 34 4.88 10.36 9.21
C ILE A 34 4.73 9.01 8.53
N SER A 35 5.62 8.05 8.79
CA SER A 35 5.46 6.67 8.35
C SER A 35 4.14 6.10 8.88
N LEU A 36 3.88 6.27 10.18
CA LEU A 36 2.62 5.85 10.81
C LEU A 36 1.40 6.52 10.18
N ALA A 37 1.44 7.83 9.90
CA ALA A 37 0.33 8.52 9.27
C ALA A 37 0.04 7.98 7.85
N ILE A 38 1.09 7.70 7.07
CA ILE A 38 0.97 7.11 5.73
C ILE A 38 0.37 5.70 5.83
N GLU A 39 0.94 4.84 6.67
CA GLU A 39 0.48 3.47 6.87
C GLU A 39 -0.98 3.43 7.29
N LEU A 40 -1.35 4.24 8.28
CA LEU A 40 -2.71 4.29 8.82
C LEU A 40 -3.71 4.80 7.77
N THR A 41 -3.33 5.78 6.95
CA THR A 41 -4.17 6.26 5.83
C THR A 41 -4.38 5.15 4.80
N VAL A 42 -3.32 4.44 4.41
CA VAL A 42 -3.39 3.34 3.45
C VAL A 42 -4.25 2.20 4.00
N LEU A 43 -4.12 1.88 5.29
CA LEU A 43 -4.91 0.85 5.97
C LEU A 43 -6.40 1.19 6.03
N VAL A 44 -6.75 2.45 6.31
CA VAL A 44 -8.15 2.92 6.29
C VAL A 44 -8.75 2.76 4.89
N VAL A 45 -8.04 3.17 3.84
CA VAL A 45 -8.51 3.02 2.46
C VAL A 45 -8.64 1.54 2.08
N TYR A 46 -7.69 0.71 2.49
CA TYR A 46 -7.72 -0.73 2.27
C TYR A 46 -8.95 -1.40 2.94
N LEU A 47 -9.25 -1.02 4.18
CA LEU A 47 -10.42 -1.54 4.90
C LEU A 47 -11.73 -1.12 4.21
N ILE A 48 -11.86 0.15 3.83
CA ILE A 48 -13.05 0.65 3.12
C ILE A 48 -13.22 -0.10 1.78
N TYR A 49 -12.13 -0.23 1.01
CA TYR A 49 -12.17 -0.93 -0.29
C TYR A 49 -12.55 -2.40 -0.14
N THR A 50 -11.92 -3.10 0.81
CA THR A 50 -12.20 -4.51 1.09
C THR A 50 -13.64 -4.70 1.57
N TYR A 51 -14.13 -3.83 2.46
CA TYR A 51 -15.49 -3.87 2.97
C TYR A 51 -16.52 -3.68 1.85
N LEU A 52 -16.32 -2.71 0.95
CA LEU A 52 -17.19 -2.49 -0.21
C LEU A 52 -17.22 -3.70 -1.16
N ILE A 53 -16.07 -4.31 -1.44
CA ILE A 53 -15.94 -5.47 -2.34
C ILE A 53 -16.60 -6.72 -1.73
N VAL A 54 -16.42 -6.95 -0.44
CA VAL A 54 -16.96 -8.12 0.26
C VAL A 54 -18.47 -7.99 0.45
N GLU A 55 -18.93 -6.86 0.99
CA GLU A 55 -20.32 -6.68 1.38
C GLU A 55 -21.22 -6.37 0.18
N GLN A 56 -20.78 -5.53 -0.76
CA GLN A 56 -21.64 -5.06 -1.84
C GLN A 56 -21.64 -6.00 -3.05
N TRP A 57 -20.53 -6.68 -3.33
CA TRP A 57 -20.37 -7.46 -4.57
C TRP A 57 -20.41 -8.98 -4.36
N HIS A 58 -20.47 -9.48 -3.11
CA HIS A 58 -20.23 -10.91 -2.81
C HIS A 58 -19.00 -11.42 -3.59
N GLY A 59 -17.98 -10.56 -3.67
CA GLY A 59 -16.89 -10.69 -4.62
C GLY A 59 -16.14 -11.99 -4.39
N THR A 60 -16.03 -12.81 -5.43
CA THR A 60 -15.16 -14.00 -5.44
C THR A 60 -13.75 -13.61 -4.99
N VAL A 61 -13.01 -14.53 -4.36
CA VAL A 61 -11.64 -14.34 -3.82
C VAL A 61 -10.71 -13.56 -4.76
N VAL A 62 -10.89 -13.67 -6.09
CA VAL A 62 -10.18 -12.89 -7.11
C VAL A 62 -10.28 -11.36 -6.90
N LEU A 63 -11.46 -10.85 -6.58
CA LEU A 63 -11.71 -9.42 -6.37
C LEU A 63 -11.10 -8.94 -5.04
N ALA A 64 -11.13 -9.77 -4.00
CA ALA A 64 -10.45 -9.45 -2.73
C ALA A 64 -8.94 -9.27 -2.95
N TRP A 65 -8.32 -10.07 -3.81
CA TRP A 65 -6.90 -9.95 -4.16
C TRP A 65 -6.54 -8.66 -4.89
N THR A 66 -7.51 -7.98 -5.53
CA THR A 66 -7.25 -6.64 -6.11
C THR A 66 -7.03 -5.58 -5.03
N ALA A 67 -7.50 -5.80 -3.79
CA ALA A 67 -7.26 -4.91 -2.67
C ALA A 67 -5.77 -4.81 -2.33
N GLU A 68 -5.00 -5.89 -2.53
CA GLU A 68 -3.54 -5.89 -2.32
C GLU A 68 -2.80 -5.02 -3.34
N TRP A 69 -3.32 -4.96 -4.57
CA TRP A 69 -2.80 -4.06 -5.59
C TRP A 69 -3.05 -2.60 -5.22
N VAL A 70 -4.25 -2.30 -4.70
CA VAL A 70 -4.61 -0.97 -4.20
C VAL A 70 -3.71 -0.60 -3.03
N TYR A 71 -3.52 -1.51 -2.07
CA TYR A 71 -2.64 -1.31 -0.93
C TYR A 71 -1.20 -1.03 -1.36
N GLY A 72 -0.60 -1.90 -2.18
CA GLY A 72 0.78 -1.75 -2.64
C GLY A 72 0.97 -0.46 -3.47
N SER A 73 0.02 -0.13 -4.33
CA SER A 73 0.05 1.08 -5.15
C SER A 73 -0.06 2.35 -4.31
N LEU A 74 -0.99 2.40 -3.35
CA LEU A 74 -1.15 3.55 -2.45
C LEU A 74 0.07 3.70 -1.54
N LEU A 75 0.55 2.61 -0.93
CA LEU A 75 1.72 2.63 -0.07
C LEU A 75 2.96 3.13 -0.82
N SER A 76 3.18 2.62 -2.03
CA SER A 76 4.26 3.05 -2.92
C SER A 76 4.11 4.52 -3.31
N LEU A 77 2.91 4.95 -3.71
CA LEU A 77 2.63 6.33 -4.13
C LEU A 77 2.84 7.33 -2.99
N PHE A 78 2.26 7.08 -1.82
CA PHE A 78 2.42 7.97 -0.66
C PHE A 78 3.86 8.01 -0.16
N SER A 79 4.53 6.86 -0.10
CA SER A 79 5.95 6.79 0.29
C SER A 79 6.84 7.54 -0.71
N PHE A 80 6.59 7.39 -2.02
CA PHE A 80 7.32 8.09 -3.07
C PHE A 80 7.08 9.61 -3.01
N ILE A 81 5.83 10.05 -2.84
CA ILE A 81 5.49 11.48 -2.69
C ILE A 81 6.21 12.06 -1.47
N TYR A 82 6.22 11.35 -0.34
CA TYR A 82 6.88 11.82 0.86
C TYR A 82 8.41 11.95 0.71
N LEU A 83 9.06 10.94 0.12
CA LEU A 83 10.49 10.98 -0.23
C LEU A 83 10.80 12.13 -1.20
N LYS A 84 9.96 12.33 -2.22
CA LYS A 84 10.09 13.43 -3.19
C LYS A 84 9.85 14.81 -2.56
N SER A 85 9.06 14.89 -1.50
CA SER A 85 8.71 16.15 -0.82
C SER A 85 9.91 16.85 -0.17
N ASN A 86 11.11 16.23 -0.13
CA ASN A 86 12.35 16.82 0.40
C ASN A 86 12.24 17.32 1.87
N ARG A 87 11.11 17.07 2.55
CA ARG A 87 10.85 17.41 3.95
C ARG A 87 11.70 16.59 4.92
N TRP A 88 12.30 15.51 4.44
CA TRP A 88 13.33 14.74 5.14
C TRP A 88 14.68 15.47 5.20
N LYS A 89 15.03 16.30 4.18
CA LYS A 89 16.27 17.11 4.18
C LYS A 89 16.21 18.34 5.09
N LYS A 90 15.02 18.80 5.49
CA LYS A 90 14.88 19.95 6.41
C LYS A 90 15.38 19.69 7.83
N ALA A 91 15.81 18.47 8.16
CA ALA A 91 16.46 18.18 9.44
C ALA A 91 17.98 18.50 9.44
N LEU A 92 18.54 19.00 8.33
CA LEU A 92 19.97 19.36 8.22
C LEU A 92 20.25 20.88 8.29
N VAL A 93 19.35 21.67 8.88
CA VAL A 93 19.62 23.09 9.19
C VAL A 93 19.29 23.37 10.64
#